data_AF-A0A4Q3W0E8-F1
#
_entry.id   AF-A0A4Q3W0E8-F1
#
_cell.length_a   1.000
_cell.length_b   1.000
_cell.length_c   1.000
_cell.angle_alpha   90.00
_cell.angle_beta   90.00
_cell.angle_gamma   90.00
#
_symmetry.space_group_name_H-M   'P 1'
#
loop_
_entity.id
_entity.type
_entity.pdbx_description
1 polymer ?
#
loop_
_entity_poly.entity_id
_entity_poly.type
_entity_poly.pdbx_seq_one_letter_code
_entity_poly.pdbx_strand_id
1 'polypeptide(L)'
;MYRLLIILMFFSCAHRESPKMAEIKTHNMNNSIHQFKIASLTGGIIDLSSFKGKKILVVNTASECGYTPQYAGLQELSEKYSSRLVVVGFPSNDFGGQEPGSSQEIQTFCKKNFGVTFPLTEKVTVKGRDAHPIYQWLTSKEKNGVLDSEV
;
A
#
# COMPACT_ATOMS: atom_id res chain seq x y z
N MET A 1 18.76 13.38 84.89
CA MET A 1 17.38 13.00 84.49
C MET A 1 17.17 13.39 83.04
N TYR A 2 16.93 12.37 82.21
CA TYR A 2 16.58 12.31 80.79
C TYR A 2 16.26 13.62 80.03
N ARG A 3 16.92 13.82 78.88
CA ARG A 3 16.18 13.88 77.60
C ARG A 3 17.06 13.52 76.41
N LEU A 4 16.68 12.39 75.85
CA LEU A 4 17.07 11.79 74.58
C LEU A 4 16.72 12.73 73.41
N LEU A 5 17.69 13.04 72.55
CA LEU A 5 17.42 13.58 71.21
C LEU A 5 18.25 12.77 70.21
N ILE A 6 17.62 11.77 69.60
CA ILE A 6 18.18 11.00 68.48
C ILE A 6 17.95 11.84 67.22
N ILE A 7 19.02 12.42 66.68
CA ILE A 7 19.01 13.07 65.36
C ILE A 7 19.26 11.98 64.32
N LEU A 8 18.20 11.47 63.70
CA LEU A 8 18.31 10.66 62.49
C LEU A 8 18.73 11.58 61.33
N MET A 9 20.01 11.55 60.96
CA MET A 9 20.48 12.07 59.68
C MET A 9 19.93 11.16 58.56
N PHE A 10 18.86 11.61 57.91
CA PHE A 10 18.42 11.04 56.64
C PHE A 10 19.48 11.35 55.57
N PHE A 11 20.33 10.37 55.27
CA PHE A 11 21.09 10.37 54.02
C PHE A 11 20.08 10.30 52.88
N SER A 12 19.82 11.45 52.24
CA SER A 12 19.07 11.52 50.99
C SER A 12 19.90 10.84 49.91
N CYS A 13 19.70 9.52 49.74
CA CYS A 13 20.15 8.81 48.56
C CYS A 13 19.54 9.51 47.34
N ALA A 14 20.40 10.19 46.57
CA ALA A 14 20.05 10.74 45.27
C ALA A 14 19.37 9.65 44.44
N HIS A 15 18.07 9.79 44.23
CA HIS A 15 17.32 8.96 43.31
C HIS A 15 17.88 9.21 41.90
N ARG A 16 18.62 8.23 41.39
CA ARG A 16 18.87 8.11 39.96
C ARG A 16 17.54 7.67 39.33
N GLU A 17 16.82 8.62 38.74
CA GLU A 17 15.70 8.27 37.86
C GLU A 17 16.24 7.43 36.71
N SER A 18 15.78 6.17 36.65
CA SER A 18 16.03 5.31 35.50
C SER A 18 15.22 5.86 34.32
N PRO A 19 15.78 5.95 33.10
CA PRO A 19 15.06 6.48 31.96
C PRO A 19 13.83 5.61 31.67
N LYS A 20 12.65 6.24 31.58
CA LYS A 20 11.41 5.60 31.14
C LYS A 20 11.68 4.87 29.83
N MET A 21 11.50 3.55 29.85
CA MET A 21 11.50 2.71 28.66
C MET A 21 10.40 3.26 27.74
N ALA A 22 10.80 3.82 26.59
CA ALA A 22 9.87 4.31 25.60
C ALA A 22 8.96 3.15 25.18
N GLU A 23 7.63 3.38 25.24
CA GLU A 23 6.65 2.47 24.67
C GLU A 23 7.05 2.12 23.24
N ILE A 24 7.38 0.86 23.02
CA ILE A 24 7.50 0.30 21.68
C ILE A 24 6.08 0.35 21.12
N LYS A 25 5.79 1.33 20.25
CA LYS A 25 4.59 1.32 19.42
C LYS A 25 4.62 0.04 18.60
N THR A 26 3.84 -0.96 19.00
CA THR A 26 3.52 -2.11 18.17
C THR A 26 2.92 -1.58 16.88
N HIS A 27 3.71 -1.60 15.80
CA HIS A 27 3.23 -1.24 14.48
C HIS A 27 2.10 -2.21 14.15
N ASN A 28 0.87 -1.69 14.10
CA ASN A 28 -0.32 -2.51 13.85
C ASN A 28 -0.13 -3.16 12.46
N MET A 29 0.13 -4.49 12.44
CA MET A 29 0.43 -5.24 11.21
C MET A 29 -0.72 -5.21 10.19
N ASN A 30 -1.91 -4.77 10.63
CA ASN A 30 -3.13 -4.63 9.82
C ASN A 30 -3.21 -3.31 9.02
N ASN A 31 -2.23 -2.41 9.10
CA ASN A 31 -2.21 -1.15 8.32
C ASN A 31 -1.14 -1.17 7.22
N SER A 32 -1.00 -2.29 6.51
CA SER A 32 -0.04 -2.42 5.41
C SER A 32 -0.73 -2.79 4.11
N ILE A 33 -0.22 -2.29 2.97
CA ILE A 33 -0.66 -2.71 1.63
C ILE A 33 -0.53 -4.23 1.42
N HIS A 34 0.36 -4.89 2.15
CA HIS A 34 0.58 -6.33 2.07
C HIS A 34 -0.60 -7.17 2.59
N GLN A 35 -1.65 -6.57 3.17
CA GLN A 35 -2.86 -7.29 3.57
C GLN A 35 -3.81 -7.58 2.40
N PHE A 36 -3.67 -6.85 1.29
CA PHE A 36 -4.63 -6.95 0.19
C PHE A 36 -4.36 -8.16 -0.70
N LYS A 37 -5.44 -8.86 -1.02
CA LYS A 37 -5.53 -9.94 -2.00
C LYS A 37 -6.58 -9.54 -3.02
N ILE A 38 -6.23 -9.56 -4.29
CA ILE A 38 -7.07 -8.99 -5.36
C ILE A 38 -7.20 -10.02 -6.47
N ALA A 39 -8.38 -10.12 -7.08
CA ALA A 39 -8.58 -10.99 -8.24
C ALA A 39 -7.68 -10.57 -9.40
N SER A 40 -6.98 -11.55 -10.00
CA SER A 40 -6.13 -11.34 -11.17
C SER A 40 -6.98 -11.33 -12.44
N LEU A 41 -6.63 -10.47 -13.39
CA LEU A 41 -7.25 -10.43 -14.73
C LEU A 41 -7.19 -11.78 -15.45
N THR A 42 -6.15 -12.57 -15.15
CA THR A 42 -5.89 -13.87 -15.77
C THR A 42 -6.42 -15.04 -14.96
N GLY A 43 -7.25 -14.77 -13.94
CA GLY A 43 -7.70 -15.74 -12.95
C GLY A 43 -6.70 -15.93 -11.79
N GLY A 44 -7.23 -16.39 -10.65
CA GLY A 44 -6.47 -16.51 -9.40
C GLY A 44 -6.39 -15.19 -8.62
N ILE A 45 -5.41 -15.10 -7.72
CA ILE A 45 -5.27 -14.00 -6.76
C ILE A 45 -3.87 -13.39 -6.84
N ILE A 46 -3.82 -12.06 -6.94
CA ILE A 46 -2.64 -11.25 -6.68
C ILE A 46 -2.58 -11.00 -5.16
N ASP A 47 -1.70 -11.71 -4.46
CA ASP A 47 -1.45 -11.53 -3.04
C ASP A 47 -0.28 -10.57 -2.82
N LEU A 48 -0.59 -9.32 -2.43
CA LEU A 48 0.42 -8.27 -2.28
C LEU A 48 1.43 -8.56 -1.16
N SER A 49 1.15 -9.51 -0.25
CA SER A 49 2.15 -9.96 0.73
C SER A 49 3.36 -10.63 0.07
N SER A 50 3.19 -11.19 -1.13
CA SER A 50 4.25 -11.81 -1.92
C SER A 50 5.28 -10.80 -2.44
N PHE A 51 4.97 -9.51 -2.39
CA PHE A 51 5.83 -8.43 -2.87
C PHE A 51 6.58 -7.71 -1.73
N LYS A 52 6.59 -8.28 -0.51
CA LYS A 52 7.39 -7.76 0.61
C LYS A 52 8.86 -7.56 0.21
N GLY A 53 9.43 -6.44 0.64
CA GLY A 53 10.80 -6.05 0.31
C GLY A 53 10.94 -5.30 -1.01
N LYS A 54 9.90 -5.27 -1.85
CA LYS A 54 9.85 -4.46 -3.07
C LYS A 54 9.00 -3.21 -2.87
N LYS A 55 9.26 -2.17 -3.66
CA LYS A 55 8.31 -1.08 -3.88
C LYS A 55 7.16 -1.59 -4.74
N ILE A 56 5.95 -1.13 -4.48
CA ILE A 56 4.76 -1.46 -5.26
C ILE A 56 4.26 -0.17 -5.89
N LEU A 57 4.19 -0.13 -7.22
CA LEU A 57 3.59 0.96 -7.98
C LEU A 57 2.19 0.54 -8.41
N VAL A 58 1.18 1.14 -7.80
CA VAL A 58 -0.23 0.94 -8.13
C VAL A 58 -0.64 1.94 -9.20
N VAL A 59 -1.26 1.47 -10.28
CA VAL A 59 -1.67 2.32 -11.40
C VAL A 59 -3.07 1.94 -11.84
N ASN A 60 -4.05 2.85 -11.77
CA ASN A 60 -5.31 2.65 -12.47
C ASN A 60 -5.07 2.81 -13.97
N THR A 61 -5.60 1.89 -14.78
CA THR A 61 -5.34 1.86 -16.22
C THR A 61 -6.64 1.76 -17.03
N ALA A 62 -6.54 2.09 -18.31
CA ALA A 62 -7.64 2.06 -19.28
C ALA A 62 -7.06 1.76 -20.67
N SER A 63 -7.77 1.01 -21.52
CA SER A 63 -7.34 0.68 -22.89
C SER A 63 -7.64 1.80 -23.88
N GLU A 64 -8.71 2.58 -23.67
CA GLU A 64 -9.18 3.64 -24.57
C GLU A 64 -8.91 5.06 -24.03
N CYS A 65 -7.82 5.20 -23.28
CA CYS A 65 -7.39 6.48 -22.72
C CYS A 65 -6.31 7.16 -23.59
N GLY A 66 -6.28 8.49 -23.59
CA GLY A 66 -5.18 9.25 -24.21
C GLY A 66 -3.81 8.93 -23.60
N TYR A 67 -3.78 8.43 -22.37
CA TYR A 67 -2.56 7.99 -21.68
C TYR A 67 -2.27 6.49 -21.85
N THR A 68 -3.08 5.71 -22.58
CA THR A 68 -2.83 4.28 -22.81
C THR A 68 -1.39 3.96 -23.27
N PRO A 69 -0.72 4.77 -24.12
CA PRO A 69 0.68 4.51 -24.49
C PRO A 69 1.66 4.39 -23.30
N GLN A 70 1.29 4.89 -22.11
CA GLN A 70 2.08 4.75 -20.88
C GLN A 70 2.35 3.28 -20.48
N TYR A 71 1.53 2.33 -20.94
CA TYR A 71 1.76 0.89 -20.69
C TYR A 71 3.17 0.45 -21.13
N ALA A 72 3.72 1.00 -22.21
CA ALA A 72 5.08 0.69 -22.66
C ALA A 72 6.13 1.11 -21.62
N GLY A 73 6.03 2.33 -21.09
CA GLY A 73 6.94 2.82 -20.05
C GLY A 73 6.78 2.07 -18.74
N LEU A 74 5.55 1.69 -18.36
CA LEU A 74 5.30 0.86 -17.19
C LEU A 74 5.90 -0.54 -17.34
N GLN A 75 5.82 -1.12 -18.53
CA GLN A 75 6.44 -2.40 -18.84
C GLN A 75 7.97 -2.32 -18.74
N GLU A 76 8.58 -1.27 -19.31
CA GLU A 76 10.02 -1.02 -19.17
C GLU A 76 10.44 -0.89 -17.69
N LEU A 77 9.70 -0.12 -16.89
CA LEU A 77 9.96 0.01 -15.45
C LEU A 77 9.87 -1.33 -14.73
N SER A 78 8.85 -2.13 -15.05
CA SER A 78 8.64 -3.44 -14.46
C SER A 78 9.81 -4.38 -14.76
N GLU A 79 10.32 -4.39 -15.99
CA GLU A 79 11.47 -5.21 -16.37
C GLU A 79 12.76 -4.72 -15.72
N LYS A 80 13.06 -3.43 -15.89
CA LYS A 80 14.30 -2.78 -15.43
C LYS A 80 14.49 -2.89 -13.92
N TYR A 81 13.41 -2.80 -13.15
CA TYR A 81 13.46 -2.81 -11.70
C TYR A 81 12.79 -4.02 -11.06
N SER A 82 12.60 -5.12 -11.79
CA SER A 82 11.88 -6.33 -11.35
C SER A 82 12.32 -6.90 -9.99
N SER A 83 13.58 -6.72 -9.58
CA SER A 83 14.09 -7.14 -8.27
C SER A 83 13.67 -6.22 -7.11
N ARG A 84 13.32 -4.96 -7.40
CA ARG A 84 13.07 -3.89 -6.41
C ARG A 84 11.69 -3.24 -6.51
N LEU A 85 11.00 -3.41 -7.63
CA LEU A 85 9.73 -2.79 -7.98
C LEU A 85 8.78 -3.85 -8.53
N VAL A 86 7.51 -3.73 -8.17
CA VAL A 86 6.40 -4.42 -8.81
C VAL A 86 5.39 -3.38 -9.26
N VAL A 87 5.10 -3.33 -10.55
CA VAL A 87 3.98 -2.55 -11.09
C VAL A 87 2.72 -3.42 -10.99
N VAL A 88 1.62 -2.87 -10.50
CA VAL A 88 0.32 -3.55 -10.48
C VAL A 88 -0.70 -2.65 -11.14
N GLY A 89 -1.20 -3.06 -12.30
CA GLY A 89 -2.23 -2.34 -13.03
C GLY A 89 -3.63 -2.71 -12.54
N PHE A 90 -4.48 -1.70 -12.41
CA PHE A 90 -5.87 -1.81 -12.00
C PHE A 90 -6.75 -1.24 -13.11
N PRO A 91 -7.16 -2.06 -14.10
CA PRO A 91 -8.10 -1.63 -15.12
C PRO A 91 -9.36 -1.02 -14.48
N SER A 92 -9.80 0.14 -14.96
CA SER A 92 -10.98 0.81 -14.40
C SER A 92 -11.76 1.58 -15.45
N ASN A 93 -13.09 1.43 -15.41
CA ASN A 93 -14.00 2.12 -16.33
C ASN A 93 -14.53 3.46 -15.79
N ASP A 94 -14.04 3.88 -14.63
CA ASP A 94 -14.59 5.01 -13.88
C ASP A 94 -14.37 6.38 -14.55
N PHE A 95 -13.44 6.46 -15.50
CA PHE A 95 -13.04 7.70 -16.18
C PHE A 95 -13.49 7.67 -17.64
N GLY A 96 -14.62 8.32 -17.91
CA GLY A 96 -15.13 8.48 -19.27
C GLY A 96 -15.48 7.18 -19.99
N GLY A 97 -15.61 6.05 -19.26
CA GLY A 97 -15.93 4.76 -19.88
C GLY A 97 -14.81 4.17 -20.74
N GLN A 98 -13.55 4.50 -20.44
CA GLN A 98 -12.39 4.17 -21.28
C GLN A 98 -11.80 2.76 -21.07
N GLU A 99 -12.45 1.91 -20.28
CA GLU A 99 -12.11 0.49 -20.13
C GLU A 99 -13.38 -0.38 -20.25
N PRO A 100 -14.09 -0.31 -21.39
CA PRO A 100 -15.39 -0.96 -21.55
C PRO A 100 -15.27 -2.49 -21.63
N GLY A 101 -14.13 -3.00 -22.11
CA GLY A 101 -13.89 -4.41 -22.37
C GLY A 101 -14.01 -5.34 -21.15
N SER A 102 -14.23 -6.61 -21.45
CA SER A 102 -14.13 -7.76 -20.54
C SER A 102 -12.67 -8.01 -20.12
N SER A 103 -12.48 -8.83 -19.08
CA SER A 103 -11.14 -9.19 -18.61
C SER A 103 -10.26 -9.80 -19.71
N GLN A 104 -10.84 -10.64 -20.57
CA GLN A 104 -10.17 -11.29 -21.70
C GLN A 104 -9.76 -10.27 -22.77
N GLU A 105 -10.62 -9.31 -23.08
CA GLU A 105 -10.33 -8.24 -24.04
C GLU A 105 -9.22 -7.33 -23.52
N ILE A 106 -9.28 -6.92 -22.25
CA ILE A 106 -8.24 -6.11 -21.60
C ILE A 106 -6.90 -6.84 -21.61
N GLN A 107 -6.89 -8.12 -21.24
CA GLN A 107 -5.67 -8.94 -21.24
C GLN A 107 -5.06 -9.01 -22.65
N THR A 108 -5.90 -9.30 -23.65
CA THR A 108 -5.48 -9.40 -25.04
C THR A 108 -4.93 -8.07 -25.55
N PHE A 109 -5.60 -6.97 -25.23
CA PHE A 109 -5.18 -5.62 -25.57
C PHE A 109 -3.81 -5.29 -24.99
N CYS A 110 -3.63 -5.45 -23.67
CA CYS A 110 -2.39 -5.13 -22.98
C CYS A 110 -1.23 -5.99 -23.49
N LYS A 111 -1.47 -7.28 -23.73
CA LYS A 111 -0.44 -8.20 -24.22
C LYS A 111 -0.07 -7.91 -25.67
N LYS A 112 -1.05 -7.75 -26.55
CA LYS A 112 -0.83 -7.59 -28.00
C LYS A 112 -0.17 -6.27 -28.34
N ASN A 113 -0.57 -5.18 -27.68
CA ASN A 113 -0.13 -3.83 -28.06
C ASN A 113 1.12 -3.37 -27.31
N PHE A 114 1.33 -3.86 -26.07
CA PHE A 114 2.40 -3.35 -25.20
C PHE A 114 3.25 -4.45 -24.57
N GLY A 115 2.95 -5.73 -24.84
CA GLY A 115 3.72 -6.84 -24.27
C GLY A 115 3.61 -6.98 -22.76
N VAL A 116 2.60 -6.37 -22.12
CA VAL A 116 2.48 -6.29 -20.65
C VAL A 116 2.64 -7.66 -19.99
N THR A 117 3.52 -7.72 -19.00
CA THR A 117 3.76 -8.92 -18.16
C THR A 117 3.65 -8.63 -16.67
N PHE A 118 3.59 -7.36 -16.25
CA PHE A 118 3.31 -7.03 -14.86
C PHE A 118 1.87 -7.42 -14.48
N PRO A 119 1.60 -7.72 -13.19
CA PRO A 119 0.27 -8.12 -12.74
C PRO A 119 -0.82 -7.09 -13.08
N LEU A 120 -1.91 -7.58 -13.67
CA LEU A 120 -3.15 -6.83 -13.87
C LEU A 120 -4.24 -7.45 -13.02
N THR A 121 -4.98 -6.63 -12.28
CA THR A 121 -6.18 -7.09 -11.57
C THR A 121 -7.35 -7.24 -12.53
N GLU A 122 -8.41 -7.90 -12.09
CA GLU A 122 -9.72 -7.68 -12.73
C GLU A 122 -10.10 -6.21 -12.68
N LYS A 123 -11.07 -5.82 -13.51
CA LYS A 123 -11.57 -4.46 -13.56
C LYS A 123 -12.19 -4.07 -12.21
N VAL A 124 -11.81 -2.91 -11.69
CA VAL A 124 -12.31 -2.41 -10.40
C VAL A 124 -12.77 -0.96 -10.49
N THR A 125 -13.69 -0.57 -9.61
CA THR A 125 -13.97 0.83 -9.30
C THR A 125 -12.86 1.36 -8.39
N VAL A 126 -12.31 2.53 -8.71
CA VAL A 126 -11.17 3.16 -8.03
C VAL A 126 -11.54 4.49 -7.38
N LYS A 127 -12.71 5.06 -7.71
CA LYS A 127 -13.19 6.33 -7.13
C LYS A 127 -14.60 6.24 -6.56
N GLY A 128 -14.94 7.21 -5.71
CA GLY A 128 -16.26 7.27 -5.07
C GLY A 128 -16.44 6.26 -3.94
N ARG A 129 -17.69 6.11 -3.48
CA ARG A 129 -18.03 5.26 -2.32
C ARG A 129 -17.83 3.77 -2.58
N ASP A 130 -17.99 3.36 -3.83
CA ASP A 130 -17.87 1.97 -4.27
C ASP A 130 -16.44 1.61 -4.71
N ALA A 131 -15.47 2.51 -4.49
CA ALA A 131 -14.06 2.24 -4.75
C ALA A 131 -13.61 0.97 -4.02
N HIS A 132 -12.81 0.15 -4.70
CA HIS A 132 -12.25 -1.07 -4.16
C HIS A 132 -11.51 -0.79 -2.83
N PRO A 133 -11.57 -1.67 -1.81
CA PRO A 133 -10.99 -1.42 -0.49
C PRO A 133 -9.53 -0.94 -0.50
N ILE A 134 -8.72 -1.43 -1.45
CA ILE A 134 -7.33 -0.94 -1.60
C ILE A 134 -7.27 0.54 -1.97
N TYR A 135 -8.13 1.03 -2.87
CA TYR A 135 -8.14 2.44 -3.25
C TYR A 135 -8.64 3.30 -2.11
N GLN A 136 -9.69 2.87 -1.40
CA GLN A 136 -10.13 3.57 -0.19
C GLN A 136 -9.03 3.67 0.88
N TRP A 137 -8.17 2.64 0.98
CA TRP A 137 -7.03 2.65 1.88
C TRP A 137 -5.91 3.56 1.36
N LEU A 138 -5.56 3.47 0.08
CA LEU A 138 -4.52 4.29 -0.56
C LEU A 138 -4.81 5.78 -0.47
N THR A 139 -6.07 6.19 -0.47
CA THR A 139 -6.49 7.59 -0.51
C THR A 139 -6.79 8.22 0.85
N SER A 140 -6.76 7.45 1.94
CA SER A 140 -7.17 7.91 3.27
C SER A 140 -6.03 7.80 4.28
N LYS A 141 -5.59 8.95 4.82
CA LYS A 141 -4.59 9.03 5.89
C LYS A 141 -5.01 8.28 7.13
N GLU A 142 -6.30 8.29 7.46
CA GLU A 142 -6.85 7.53 8.59
C GLU A 142 -6.56 6.03 8.43
N LYS A 143 -6.71 5.50 7.21
CA LYS A 143 -6.53 4.08 6.90
C LYS A 143 -5.07 3.71 6.67
N ASN A 144 -4.32 4.51 5.90
CA ASN A 144 -2.94 4.21 5.53
C ASN A 144 -1.89 4.76 6.50
N GLY A 145 -2.24 5.72 7.37
CA GLY A 145 -1.34 6.33 8.35
C GLY A 145 -0.31 7.30 7.77
N VAL A 146 -0.36 7.61 6.47
CA VAL A 146 0.63 8.40 5.73
C VAL A 146 0.03 9.72 5.25
N LEU A 147 -0.90 9.69 4.28
CA LEU A 147 -1.47 10.88 3.64
C LEU A 147 -2.84 10.59 3.02
N ASP A 148 -3.59 11.67 2.83
CA ASP A 148 -4.81 11.67 2.02
C ASP A 148 -4.44 11.94 0.56
N SER A 149 -5.15 11.30 -0.35
CA SER A 149 -4.99 11.51 -1.79
C SER A 149 -6.36 11.46 -2.46
N GLU A 150 -6.45 12.07 -3.62
CA GLU A 150 -7.61 11.95 -4.50
C GLU A 150 -7.26 11.08 -5.71
N VAL A 151 -8.30 10.59 -6.39
CA VAL A 151 -8.24 9.73 -7.58
C VAL A 151 -9.00 10.40 -8.71
#